data_AF-A0A8T5KW88-F1
#
_entry.id   AF-A0A8T5KW88-F1
#
_cell.length_a   1.000
_cell.length_b   1.000
_cell.length_c   1.000
_cell.angle_alpha   90.00
_cell.angle_beta   90.00
_cell.angle_gamma   90.00
#
_symmetry.space_group_name_H-M   'P 1'
#
loop_
_entity.id
_entity.type
_entity.pdbx_description
1 polymer ?
#
loop_
_entity_poly.entity_id
_entity_poly.type
_entity_poly.pdbx_seq_one_letter_code
_entity_poly.pdbx_strand_id
1 'polypeptide(L)'
;MENMIDFVNECVASVSYNESLASLLKNKIEDTKKKPFVGGYYNLTELCNPAQTYWTRISPKVEKTVALQKKLDWGTELHRQADQWLKTFPDFVVNEGTLDGAWVGIPGVRGRIDCRIGESIFEIKTKEELPLNAEEVLLKHPHDVEQLAFYSVLHPCHDEINYLIFIKDSSPFELRAFKVKITDLGKIKSLLKSRMSLLNKAIEEKNSLNLGKCRYHNNECQFQGTNMCHCEKLESLSTDQLMQGIELTLDEEMTKKLEEIRTKFYSSKKFYSTLNIITPRKHKFDVKSEWNPDKEKDQSKSYLGTLIKKLPIKLSSEERNKIFNSRIDDRLYTAYRWANLNDSTDQEFPIFPYLVKSNMSNSIQTRPNPYFLAELGILASNYGKTKGLIFIIYPNKDNFVQVFEITYKGIKEISAKTREIIDFLGKGDDDLFALPPCPSFMNDNGTCPLMEKCNSREGCGCVK
;
A
#
# COMPACT_ATOMS: atom_id res chain seq x y z
N MET A 1 28.66 -8.73 -14.89
CA MET A 1 28.22 -7.74 -13.89
C MET A 1 27.74 -8.49 -12.66
N GLU A 2 28.29 -8.18 -11.49
CA GLU A 2 27.87 -8.75 -10.21
C GLU A 2 26.42 -8.34 -9.88
N ASN A 3 25.60 -9.25 -9.35
CA ASN A 3 24.21 -8.94 -9.02
C ASN A 3 24.10 -7.97 -7.82
N MET A 4 22.97 -7.25 -7.74
CA MET A 4 22.81 -6.18 -6.77
C MET A 4 22.72 -6.68 -5.32
N ILE A 5 22.23 -7.90 -5.08
CA ILE A 5 22.13 -8.43 -3.72
C ILE A 5 23.51 -8.68 -3.15
N ASP A 6 24.34 -9.42 -3.88
CA ASP A 6 25.67 -9.79 -3.40
C ASP A 6 26.50 -8.54 -3.11
N PHE A 7 26.51 -7.59 -4.04
CA PHE A 7 27.21 -6.32 -3.90
C PHE A 7 26.80 -5.53 -2.65
N VAL A 8 25.50 -5.36 -2.41
CA VAL A 8 25.01 -4.62 -1.24
C VAL A 8 25.31 -5.39 0.05
N ASN A 9 25.27 -6.72 0.01
CA ASN A 9 25.59 -7.55 1.17
C ASN A 9 27.08 -7.48 1.54
N GLU A 10 27.99 -7.36 0.58
CA GLU A 10 29.42 -7.10 0.84
C GLU A 10 29.65 -5.72 1.49
N CYS A 11 28.74 -4.79 1.24
CA CYS A 11 28.72 -3.46 1.82
C CYS A 11 28.08 -3.42 3.23
N VAL A 12 27.58 -4.53 3.78
CA VAL A 12 27.10 -4.58 5.17
C VAL A 12 28.29 -4.59 6.12
N ALA A 13 28.43 -3.51 6.90
CA ALA A 13 29.48 -3.37 7.91
C ALA A 13 29.12 -4.07 9.22
N SER A 14 27.85 -3.95 9.67
CA SER A 14 27.37 -4.64 10.87
C SER A 14 25.86 -4.90 10.81
N VAL A 15 25.46 -5.94 11.54
CA VAL A 15 24.06 -6.30 11.80
C VAL A 15 23.95 -6.49 13.30
N SER A 16 23.07 -5.74 13.95
CA SER A 16 22.82 -5.84 15.38
C SER A 16 21.33 -6.00 15.67
N TYR A 17 21.00 -6.73 16.73
CA TYR A 17 19.63 -6.90 17.18
C TYR A 17 19.25 -5.73 18.09
N ASN A 18 18.16 -5.04 17.78
CA ASN A 18 17.64 -3.94 18.59
C ASN A 18 16.56 -4.48 19.55
N GLU A 19 17.01 -4.92 20.72
CA GLU A 19 16.15 -5.52 21.75
C GLU A 19 15.14 -4.52 22.32
N SER A 20 15.52 -3.25 22.44
CA SER A 20 14.64 -2.19 22.96
C SER A 20 13.40 -1.99 22.08
N LEU A 21 13.59 -1.79 20.77
CA LEU A 21 12.48 -1.64 19.82
C LEU A 21 11.64 -2.92 19.72
N ALA A 22 12.28 -4.09 19.72
CA ALA A 22 11.57 -5.36 19.72
C ALA A 22 10.69 -5.52 20.97
N SER A 23 11.21 -5.14 22.14
CA SER A 23 10.47 -5.18 23.42
C SER A 23 9.31 -4.20 23.46
N LEU A 24 9.49 -2.97 22.94
CA LEU A 24 8.40 -2.00 22.81
C LEU A 24 7.26 -2.55 21.93
N LEU A 25 7.60 -3.18 20.79
CA LEU A 25 6.61 -3.80 19.90
C LEU A 25 5.93 -4.99 20.56
N LYS A 26 6.67 -5.84 21.29
CA LYS A 26 6.11 -6.95 22.08
C LYS A 26 5.08 -6.43 23.08
N ASN A 27 5.39 -5.37 23.83
CA ASN A 27 4.47 -4.76 24.77
C ASN A 27 3.20 -4.25 24.06
N LYS A 28 3.33 -3.61 22.89
CA LYS A 28 2.17 -3.17 22.10
C LYS A 28 1.32 -4.33 21.58
N ILE A 29 1.93 -5.46 21.23
CA ILE A 29 1.22 -6.68 20.83
C ILE A 29 0.45 -7.24 22.03
N GLU A 30 1.09 -7.32 23.21
CA GLU A 30 0.45 -7.78 24.44
C GLU A 30 -0.68 -6.84 24.90
N ASP A 31 -0.50 -5.52 24.83
CA ASP A 31 -1.55 -4.53 25.11
C ASP A 31 -2.76 -4.71 24.19
N THR A 32 -2.51 -5.11 22.94
CA THR A 32 -3.55 -5.40 21.96
C THR A 32 -4.28 -6.72 22.29
N LYS A 33 -3.61 -7.68 22.95
CA LYS A 33 -4.21 -8.93 23.46
C LYS A 33 -4.97 -8.73 24.79
N LYS A 34 -4.52 -7.80 25.66
CA LYS A 34 -5.06 -7.54 27.01
C LYS A 34 -6.33 -6.70 27.03
N LYS A 35 -6.58 -5.90 25.98
CA LYS A 35 -7.90 -5.29 25.80
C LYS A 35 -8.83 -6.40 25.30
N PRO A 36 -9.94 -6.72 25.99
CA PRO A 36 -10.86 -7.73 25.51
C PRO A 36 -11.27 -7.35 24.09
N PHE A 37 -10.87 -8.20 23.16
CA PHE A 37 -11.24 -8.10 21.76
C PHE A 37 -12.76 -8.28 21.73
N VAL A 38 -13.50 -7.18 21.63
CA VAL A 38 -14.92 -7.25 21.30
C VAL A 38 -14.97 -7.80 19.88
N GLY A 39 -15.63 -8.93 19.67
CA GLY A 39 -15.68 -9.61 18.38
C GLY A 39 -16.01 -8.65 17.23
N GLY A 40 -15.21 -8.75 16.15
CA GLY A 40 -15.49 -8.22 14.82
C GLY A 40 -15.15 -6.74 14.58
N TYR A 41 -13.88 -6.41 14.34
CA TYR A 41 -13.56 -5.15 13.66
C TYR A 41 -13.93 -5.24 12.16
N TYR A 42 -14.47 -4.15 11.62
CA TYR A 42 -14.65 -3.93 10.19
C TYR A 42 -13.63 -2.94 9.67
N ASN A 43 -12.96 -3.28 8.56
CA ASN A 43 -12.40 -2.25 7.69
C ASN A 43 -13.57 -1.52 7.02
N LEU A 44 -13.47 -0.21 6.87
CA LEU A 44 -14.56 0.61 6.34
C LEU A 44 -15.00 0.15 4.94
N THR A 45 -14.06 -0.31 4.10
CA THR A 45 -14.34 -0.89 2.78
C THR A 45 -15.21 -2.15 2.83
N GLU A 46 -15.18 -2.90 3.94
CA GLU A 46 -16.05 -4.07 4.14
C GLU A 46 -17.52 -3.66 4.34
N LEU A 47 -17.77 -2.46 4.88
CA LEU A 47 -19.10 -1.93 5.13
C LEU A 47 -19.71 -1.27 3.88
N CYS A 48 -18.86 -0.82 2.95
CA CYS A 48 -19.29 -0.33 1.64
C CYS A 48 -19.60 -1.46 0.63
N ASN A 49 -19.25 -2.72 0.95
CA ASN A 49 -19.55 -3.87 0.11
C ASN A 49 -19.96 -5.10 0.94
N PRO A 50 -21.07 -5.02 1.69
CA PRO A 50 -21.40 -5.96 2.75
C PRO A 50 -21.66 -7.39 2.25
N ALA A 51 -22.27 -7.58 1.08
CA ALA A 51 -22.47 -8.91 0.50
C ALA A 51 -21.14 -9.63 0.22
N GLN A 52 -20.16 -8.92 -0.35
CA GLN A 52 -18.81 -9.46 -0.57
C GLN A 52 -18.13 -9.83 0.75
N THR A 53 -18.26 -8.96 1.76
CA THR A 53 -17.67 -9.18 3.08
C THR A 53 -18.25 -10.42 3.74
N TYR A 54 -19.58 -10.58 3.71
CA TYR A 54 -20.26 -11.75 4.24
C TYR A 54 -19.67 -13.04 3.66
N TRP A 55 -19.64 -13.17 2.33
CA TRP A 55 -19.11 -14.37 1.68
C TRP A 55 -17.62 -14.58 1.92
N THR A 56 -16.83 -13.51 2.02
CA THR A 56 -15.41 -13.60 2.38
C THR A 56 -15.21 -14.18 3.78
N ARG A 57 -16.09 -13.85 4.73
CA ARG A 57 -16.03 -14.38 6.10
C ARG A 57 -16.54 -15.82 6.20
N ILE A 58 -17.62 -16.14 5.50
CA ILE A 58 -18.20 -17.49 5.51
C ILE A 58 -17.37 -18.47 4.67
N SER A 59 -16.64 -18.00 3.67
CA SER A 59 -15.92 -18.85 2.72
C SER A 59 -14.55 -18.27 2.35
N PRO A 60 -13.64 -18.14 3.33
CA PRO A 60 -12.34 -17.47 3.14
C PRO A 60 -11.39 -18.22 2.19
N LYS A 61 -11.66 -19.51 1.92
CA LYS A 61 -10.86 -20.35 1.02
C LYS A 61 -11.15 -20.06 -0.46
N VAL A 62 -12.21 -19.32 -0.79
CA VAL A 62 -12.49 -18.96 -2.18
C VAL A 62 -11.53 -17.86 -2.61
N GLU A 63 -10.59 -18.21 -3.48
CA GLU A 63 -9.59 -17.29 -3.99
C GLU A 63 -10.18 -16.30 -4.99
N LYS A 64 -9.52 -15.16 -5.17
CA LYS A 64 -9.91 -14.21 -6.21
C LYS A 64 -9.60 -14.83 -7.58
N THR A 65 -10.40 -14.48 -8.60
CA THR A 65 -10.05 -14.85 -9.97
C THR A 65 -8.73 -14.19 -10.38
N VAL A 66 -7.96 -14.82 -11.26
CA VAL A 66 -6.69 -14.27 -11.76
C VAL A 66 -6.90 -12.90 -12.42
N ALA A 67 -8.01 -12.73 -13.14
CA ALA A 67 -8.38 -11.46 -13.77
C ALA A 67 -8.61 -10.36 -12.71
N LEU A 68 -9.40 -10.66 -11.68
CA LEU A 68 -9.69 -9.69 -10.61
C LEU A 68 -8.41 -9.34 -9.84
N GLN A 69 -7.57 -10.33 -9.57
CA GLN A 69 -6.29 -10.09 -8.90
C GLN A 69 -5.39 -9.16 -9.75
N LYS A 70 -5.26 -9.40 -11.06
CA LYS A 70 -4.51 -8.51 -11.97
C LYS A 70 -5.06 -7.08 -11.99
N LYS A 71 -6.39 -6.90 -11.99
CA LYS A 71 -7.01 -5.57 -11.91
C LYS A 71 -6.69 -4.86 -10.60
N LEU A 72 -6.76 -5.56 -9.47
CA LEU A 72 -6.43 -5.01 -8.15
C LEU A 72 -4.95 -4.65 -8.01
N ASP A 73 -4.06 -5.48 -8.55
CA ASP A 73 -2.62 -5.23 -8.53
C ASP A 73 -2.27 -4.01 -9.40
N TRP A 74 -2.90 -3.88 -10.56
CA TRP A 74 -2.76 -2.70 -11.41
C TRP A 74 -3.28 -1.42 -10.76
N GLY A 75 -4.45 -1.49 -10.13
CA GLY A 75 -4.99 -0.37 -9.36
C GLY A 75 -4.04 0.05 -8.23
N THR A 76 -3.45 -0.92 -7.53
CA THR A 76 -2.46 -0.67 -6.47
C THR A 76 -1.22 0.03 -7.01
N GLU A 77 -0.74 -0.37 -8.19
CA GLU A 77 0.41 0.25 -8.87
C GLU A 77 0.11 1.69 -9.30
N LEU A 78 -1.08 1.98 -9.81
CA LEU A 78 -1.48 3.34 -10.17
C LEU A 78 -1.66 4.23 -8.94
N HIS A 79 -2.24 3.72 -7.85
CA HIS A 79 -2.29 4.44 -6.56
C HIS A 79 -0.86 4.76 -6.08
N ARG A 80 0.06 3.82 -6.22
CA ARG A 80 1.47 3.98 -5.85
C ARG A 80 2.16 5.10 -6.63
N GLN A 81 1.83 5.25 -7.91
CA GLN A 81 2.31 6.35 -8.75
C GLN A 81 1.63 7.67 -8.36
N ALA A 82 0.32 7.64 -8.13
CA ALA A 82 -0.45 8.80 -7.69
C ALA A 82 0.08 9.41 -6.38
N ASP A 83 0.40 8.53 -5.43
CA ASP A 83 1.07 8.84 -4.17
C ASP A 83 2.34 9.69 -4.35
N GLN A 84 3.08 9.53 -5.45
CA GLN A 84 4.35 10.23 -5.64
C GLN A 84 4.14 11.70 -5.99
N TRP A 85 3.21 11.99 -6.90
CA TRP A 85 2.94 13.36 -7.31
C TRP A 85 1.98 14.08 -6.35
N LEU A 86 1.07 13.37 -5.66
CA LEU A 86 0.26 13.97 -4.59
C LEU A 86 1.10 14.51 -3.42
N LYS A 87 2.24 13.87 -3.11
CA LYS A 87 3.19 14.34 -2.08
C LYS A 87 3.83 15.69 -2.39
N THR A 88 3.72 16.15 -3.63
CA THR A 88 4.27 17.45 -4.05
C THR A 88 3.29 18.61 -3.83
N PHE A 89 2.06 18.33 -3.38
CA PHE A 89 1.15 19.39 -2.97
C PHE A 89 1.73 20.17 -1.78
N PRO A 90 1.66 21.52 -1.78
CA PRO A 90 2.18 22.35 -0.69
C PRO A 90 1.64 21.96 0.69
N ASP A 91 0.35 21.61 0.77
CA ASP A 91 -0.34 21.30 2.03
C ASP A 91 -0.45 19.78 2.29
N PHE A 92 0.45 18.97 1.72
CA PHE A 92 0.42 17.53 1.96
C PHE A 92 0.62 17.19 3.45
N VAL A 93 -0.29 16.40 4.02
CA VAL A 93 -0.26 16.04 5.44
C VAL A 93 0.21 14.59 5.65
N VAL A 94 -0.46 13.63 5.00
CA VAL A 94 -0.22 12.20 5.21
C VAL A 94 -0.69 11.38 4.02
N ASN A 95 0.03 10.29 3.73
CA ASN A 95 -0.44 9.20 2.89
C ASN A 95 -0.78 7.98 3.75
N GLU A 96 -1.78 7.20 3.34
CA GLU A 96 -2.18 5.96 4.00
C GLU A 96 -2.49 6.16 5.51
N GLY A 97 -3.22 7.24 5.82
CA GLY A 97 -3.62 7.62 7.17
C GLY A 97 -4.63 6.63 7.76
N THR A 98 -4.48 6.26 9.03
CA THR A 98 -5.40 5.31 9.70
C THR A 98 -6.41 6.08 10.55
N LEU A 99 -7.69 5.73 10.39
CA LEU A 99 -8.81 6.25 11.19
C LEU A 99 -9.36 5.13 12.07
N ASP A 100 -9.69 5.44 13.32
CA ASP A 100 -10.30 4.48 14.26
C ASP A 100 -11.60 5.07 14.80
N GLY A 101 -12.71 4.39 14.52
CA GLY A 101 -14.04 4.87 14.87
C GLY A 101 -14.27 4.97 16.37
N ALA A 102 -13.45 4.33 17.21
CA ALA A 102 -13.53 4.49 18.66
C ALA A 102 -13.38 5.96 19.10
N TRP A 103 -12.61 6.78 18.38
CA TRP A 103 -12.41 8.20 18.70
C TRP A 103 -13.61 9.09 18.39
N VAL A 104 -14.57 8.61 17.61
CA VAL A 104 -15.75 9.37 17.15
C VAL A 104 -17.08 8.68 17.52
N GLY A 105 -17.03 7.74 18.47
CA GLY A 105 -18.21 7.03 18.98
C GLY A 105 -18.79 5.98 18.02
N ILE A 106 -17.93 5.35 17.21
CA ILE A 106 -18.25 4.21 16.33
C ILE A 106 -17.20 3.10 16.55
N PRO A 107 -17.13 2.50 17.75
CA PRO A 107 -16.17 1.44 18.03
C PRO A 107 -16.40 0.25 17.08
N GLY A 108 -15.31 -0.45 16.73
CA GLY A 108 -15.36 -1.62 15.85
C GLY A 108 -15.20 -1.32 14.36
N VAL A 109 -14.96 -0.06 13.95
CA VAL A 109 -14.67 0.30 12.55
C VAL A 109 -13.31 0.98 12.43
N ARG A 110 -12.54 0.61 11.40
CA ARG A 110 -11.28 1.27 11.03
C ARG A 110 -11.24 1.63 9.57
N GLY A 111 -10.64 2.78 9.26
CA GLY A 111 -10.45 3.25 7.89
C GLY A 111 -8.97 3.44 7.57
N ARG A 112 -8.63 3.37 6.29
CA ARG A 112 -7.33 3.80 5.78
C ARG A 112 -7.54 4.68 4.55
N ILE A 113 -7.33 5.98 4.72
CA ILE A 113 -7.46 6.94 3.62
C ILE A 113 -6.24 6.84 2.70
N ASP A 114 -6.42 7.07 1.40
CA ASP A 114 -5.29 7.11 0.46
C ASP A 114 -4.37 8.30 0.77
N CYS A 115 -4.92 9.52 0.84
CA CYS A 115 -4.14 10.74 1.08
C CYS A 115 -4.95 11.80 1.85
N ARG A 116 -4.25 12.68 2.57
CA ARG A 116 -4.80 13.92 3.13
C ARG A 116 -3.93 15.11 2.73
N ILE A 117 -4.56 16.13 2.18
CA ILE A 117 -3.96 17.40 1.77
C ILE A 117 -4.77 18.52 2.42
N GLY A 118 -4.13 19.32 3.26
CA GLY A 118 -4.79 20.25 4.17
C GLY A 118 -5.85 19.55 5.03
N GLU A 119 -7.06 20.08 5.00
CA GLU A 119 -8.22 19.56 5.72
C GLU A 119 -9.07 18.60 4.88
N SER A 120 -8.61 18.17 3.70
CA SER A 120 -9.39 17.32 2.80
C SER A 120 -8.80 15.93 2.68
N ILE A 121 -9.67 14.92 2.71
CA ILE A 121 -9.35 13.54 2.35
C ILE A 121 -9.42 13.40 0.83
N PHE A 122 -8.40 12.78 0.27
CA PHE A 122 -8.32 12.44 -1.15
C PHE A 122 -8.36 10.92 -1.27
N GLU A 123 -9.41 10.39 -1.89
CA GLU A 123 -9.56 8.98 -2.22
C GLU A 123 -9.39 8.78 -3.72
N ILE A 124 -8.54 7.84 -4.11
CA ILE A 124 -8.17 7.59 -5.49
C ILE A 124 -8.89 6.33 -5.96
N LYS A 125 -9.32 6.30 -7.22
CA LYS A 125 -9.95 5.14 -7.85
C LYS A 125 -9.49 5.00 -9.28
N THR A 126 -9.12 3.78 -9.66
CA THR A 126 -8.74 3.46 -11.05
C THR A 126 -9.91 2.85 -11.80
N LYS A 127 -10.17 3.31 -13.02
CA LYS A 127 -11.29 2.85 -13.86
C LYS A 127 -10.85 2.69 -15.32
N GLU A 128 -11.47 1.74 -16.02
CA GLU A 128 -11.32 1.59 -17.49
C GLU A 128 -11.86 2.84 -18.21
N GLU A 129 -13.03 3.31 -17.77
CA GLU A 129 -13.67 4.54 -18.27
C GLU A 129 -13.91 5.53 -17.14
N LEU A 130 -13.64 6.81 -17.40
CA LEU A 130 -13.83 7.87 -16.43
C LEU A 130 -15.28 8.33 -16.40
N PRO A 131 -15.88 8.52 -15.21
CA PRO A 131 -17.21 9.11 -15.12
C PRO A 131 -17.19 10.55 -15.62
N LEU A 132 -18.17 10.91 -16.44
CA LEU A 132 -18.24 12.21 -17.08
C LEU A 132 -18.72 13.32 -16.15
N ASN A 133 -19.58 12.98 -15.20
CA ASN A 133 -20.25 13.92 -14.30
C ASN A 133 -20.65 13.23 -12.98
N ALA A 134 -21.17 14.03 -12.03
CA ALA A 134 -21.55 13.55 -10.70
C ALA A 134 -22.68 12.50 -10.74
N GLU A 135 -23.63 12.62 -11.66
CA GLU A 135 -24.73 11.67 -11.82
C GLU A 135 -24.19 10.27 -12.18
N GLU A 136 -23.23 10.21 -13.11
CA GLU A 136 -22.60 8.96 -13.50
C GLU A 136 -21.82 8.31 -12.34
N VAL A 137 -21.13 9.12 -11.52
CA VAL A 137 -20.46 8.63 -10.30
C VAL A 137 -21.48 8.01 -9.34
N LEU A 138 -22.60 8.67 -9.07
CA LEU A 138 -23.63 8.16 -8.16
C LEU A 138 -24.32 6.90 -8.70
N LEU A 139 -24.53 6.83 -10.02
CA LEU A 139 -25.18 5.70 -10.67
C LEU A 139 -24.27 4.46 -10.73
N LYS A 140 -23.03 4.63 -11.21
CA LYS A 140 -22.11 3.52 -11.50
C LYS A 140 -21.15 3.21 -10.37
N HIS A 141 -20.83 4.20 -9.53
CA HIS A 141 -19.80 4.11 -8.51
C HIS A 141 -20.24 4.58 -7.11
N PRO A 142 -21.47 4.30 -6.65
CA PRO A 142 -21.97 4.82 -5.38
C PRO A 142 -21.12 4.38 -4.17
N HIS A 143 -20.57 3.17 -4.18
CA HIS A 143 -19.71 2.71 -3.08
C HIS A 143 -18.37 3.47 -2.97
N ASP A 144 -17.90 4.15 -4.03
CA ASP A 144 -16.68 4.98 -3.96
C ASP A 144 -16.97 6.27 -3.20
N VAL A 145 -18.15 6.85 -3.45
CA VAL A 145 -18.65 8.02 -2.74
C VAL A 145 -18.99 7.67 -1.28
N GLU A 146 -19.66 6.54 -1.04
CA GLU A 146 -19.99 6.04 0.30
C GLU A 146 -18.71 5.84 1.14
N GLN A 147 -17.66 5.27 0.55
CA GLN A 147 -16.39 5.05 1.22
C GLN A 147 -15.75 6.36 1.68
N LEU A 148 -15.69 7.37 0.81
CA LEU A 148 -15.15 8.68 1.16
C LEU A 148 -16.00 9.41 2.22
N ALA A 149 -17.33 9.33 2.11
CA ALA A 149 -18.24 9.90 3.09
C ALA A 149 -18.06 9.24 4.47
N PHE A 150 -17.91 7.92 4.55
CA PHE A 150 -17.63 7.22 5.80
C PHE A 150 -16.27 7.60 6.39
N TYR A 151 -15.24 7.85 5.58
CA TYR A 151 -13.96 8.34 6.11
C TYR A 151 -14.12 9.68 6.82
N SER A 152 -14.95 10.57 6.26
CA SER A 152 -15.28 11.87 6.88
C SER A 152 -15.92 11.71 8.26
N VAL A 153 -16.76 10.68 8.45
CA VAL A 153 -17.33 10.34 9.77
C VAL A 153 -16.27 9.85 10.75
N LEU A 154 -15.31 9.04 10.29
CA LEU A 154 -14.25 8.50 11.14
C LEU A 154 -13.14 9.51 11.47
N HIS A 155 -13.04 10.60 10.71
CA HIS A 155 -12.03 11.62 10.93
C HIS A 155 -12.45 12.56 12.09
N PRO A 156 -11.58 12.80 13.11
CA PRO A 156 -11.95 13.61 14.27
C PRO A 156 -12.30 15.07 13.95
N CYS A 157 -11.75 15.63 12.87
CA CYS A 157 -12.04 17.01 12.44
C CYS A 157 -13.29 17.13 11.55
N HIS A 158 -13.89 16.00 11.15
CA HIS A 158 -15.08 15.96 10.31
C HIS A 158 -14.99 16.81 9.03
N ASP A 159 -14.02 16.47 8.20
CA ASP A 159 -13.66 17.20 6.98
C ASP A 159 -14.90 17.40 6.09
N GLU A 160 -15.33 18.66 5.93
CA GLU A 160 -16.56 19.01 5.20
C GLU A 160 -16.41 18.83 3.69
N ILE A 161 -15.21 19.04 3.16
CA ILE A 161 -14.91 18.98 1.73
C ILE A 161 -13.82 17.94 1.51
N ASN A 162 -14.11 16.95 0.67
CA ASN A 162 -13.22 15.87 0.32
C ASN A 162 -13.21 15.65 -1.20
N TYR A 163 -12.23 14.90 -1.69
CA TYR A 163 -12.02 14.70 -3.11
C TYR A 163 -11.99 13.22 -3.47
N LEU A 164 -12.81 12.84 -4.45
CA LEU A 164 -12.77 11.55 -5.11
C LEU A 164 -12.10 11.71 -6.47
N ILE A 165 -10.93 11.11 -6.65
CA ILE A 165 -10.16 11.20 -7.89
C ILE A 165 -10.31 9.89 -8.66
N PHE A 166 -10.83 9.97 -9.88
CA PHE A 166 -10.80 8.86 -10.82
C PHE A 166 -9.62 9.00 -11.76
N ILE A 167 -8.86 7.92 -11.95
CA ILE A 167 -7.72 7.82 -12.88
C ILE A 167 -8.07 6.74 -13.91
N LYS A 168 -7.91 7.05 -15.19
CA LYS A 168 -8.08 6.08 -16.27
C LYS A 168 -6.96 5.05 -16.17
N ASP A 169 -7.28 3.77 -16.28
CA ASP A 169 -6.30 2.68 -16.08
C ASP A 169 -5.38 2.43 -17.29
N SER A 170 -5.54 3.23 -18.34
CA SER A 170 -4.79 3.19 -19.58
C SER A 170 -4.22 4.56 -19.92
N SER A 171 -3.07 4.56 -20.61
CA SER A 171 -2.42 5.78 -21.09
C SER A 171 -3.39 6.64 -21.91
N PRO A 172 -3.45 7.98 -21.72
CA PRO A 172 -2.51 8.81 -20.95
C PRO A 172 -2.86 8.95 -19.46
N PHE A 173 -3.59 8.00 -18.87
CA PHE A 173 -3.97 7.95 -17.45
C PHE A 173 -4.73 9.19 -16.98
N GLU A 174 -5.55 9.76 -17.87
CA GLU A 174 -6.39 10.94 -17.60
C GLU A 174 -7.06 10.84 -16.24
N LEU A 175 -7.21 11.97 -15.54
CA LEU A 175 -7.91 11.99 -14.27
C LEU A 175 -9.07 12.97 -14.25
N ARG A 176 -10.03 12.69 -13.36
CA ARG A 176 -11.12 13.62 -13.01
C ARG A 176 -11.28 13.65 -11.50
N ALA A 177 -11.35 14.86 -10.96
CA ALA A 177 -11.62 15.09 -9.55
C ALA A 177 -13.08 15.47 -9.34
N PHE A 178 -13.71 14.84 -8.36
CA PHE A 178 -15.03 15.18 -7.89
C PHE A 178 -14.95 15.68 -6.47
N LYS A 179 -15.54 16.84 -6.23
CA LYS A 179 -15.68 17.41 -4.90
C LYS A 179 -16.88 16.76 -4.22
N VAL A 180 -16.64 16.20 -3.04
CA VAL A 180 -17.65 15.63 -2.15
C VAL A 180 -17.75 16.53 -0.93
N LYS A 181 -18.83 17.31 -0.85
CA LYS A 181 -19.14 18.10 0.32
C LYS A 181 -20.11 17.33 1.21
N ILE A 182 -19.75 17.12 2.47
CA ILE A 182 -20.63 16.50 3.47
C ILE A 182 -21.59 17.57 3.98
N THR A 183 -22.88 17.47 3.64
CA THR A 183 -23.91 18.43 4.02
C THR A 183 -24.65 18.02 5.30
N ASP A 184 -24.68 16.72 5.61
CA ASP A 184 -25.26 16.17 6.84
C ASP A 184 -24.46 14.96 7.33
N LEU A 185 -23.50 15.22 8.21
CA LEU A 185 -22.66 14.18 8.82
C LEU A 185 -23.49 13.16 9.63
N GLY A 186 -24.63 13.59 10.20
CA GLY A 186 -25.51 12.76 11.00
C GLY A 186 -26.15 11.65 10.15
N LYS A 187 -26.60 11.98 8.94
CA LYS A 187 -27.11 11.00 7.97
C LYS A 187 -26.05 9.99 7.55
N ILE A 188 -24.84 10.45 7.24
CA ILE A 188 -23.73 9.56 6.84
C ILE A 188 -23.33 8.64 8.01
N LYS A 189 -23.29 9.17 9.24
CA LYS A 189 -23.01 8.39 10.45
C LYS A 189 -24.11 7.35 10.72
N SER A 190 -25.38 7.70 10.50
CA SER A 190 -26.51 6.77 10.62
C SER A 190 -26.43 5.65 9.58
N LEU A 191 -26.11 6.00 8.33
CA LEU A 191 -25.92 5.03 7.25
C LEU A 191 -24.78 4.04 7.57
N LEU A 192 -23.62 4.53 8.05
CA LEU A 192 -22.50 3.68 8.47
C LEU A 192 -22.92 2.68 9.55
N LYS A 193 -23.61 3.15 10.61
CA LYS A 193 -24.13 2.29 11.68
C LYS A 193 -25.15 1.27 11.16
N SER A 194 -26.00 1.67 10.22
CA SER A 194 -26.96 0.78 9.55
C SER A 194 -26.24 -0.34 8.79
N ARG A 195 -25.19 -0.02 8.00
CA ARG A 195 -24.37 -1.03 7.32
C ARG A 195 -23.75 -2.03 8.29
N MET A 196 -23.22 -1.56 9.42
CA MET A 196 -22.68 -2.43 10.47
C MET A 196 -23.73 -3.38 11.03
N SER A 197 -24.90 -2.84 11.42
CA SER A 197 -25.99 -3.63 11.99
C SER A 197 -26.50 -4.68 11.01
N LEU A 198 -26.66 -4.30 9.74
CA LEU A 198 -27.11 -5.18 8.67
C LEU A 198 -26.15 -6.35 8.46
N LEU A 199 -24.85 -6.06 8.41
CA LEU A 199 -23.82 -7.09 8.19
C LEU A 199 -23.65 -8.01 9.41
N ASN A 200 -23.68 -7.47 10.64
CA ASN A 200 -23.68 -8.28 11.85
C ASN A 200 -24.86 -9.26 11.87
N LYS A 201 -26.07 -8.75 11.63
CA LYS A 201 -27.28 -9.56 11.58
C LYS A 201 -27.19 -10.66 10.53
N ALA A 202 -26.72 -10.34 9.33
CA ALA A 202 -26.52 -11.33 8.27
C ALA A 202 -25.55 -12.44 8.67
N ILE A 203 -24.44 -12.10 9.33
CA ILE A 203 -23.45 -13.07 9.82
C ILE A 203 -24.05 -13.97 10.91
N GLU A 204 -24.75 -13.38 11.88
CA GLU A 204 -25.40 -14.10 12.98
C GLU A 204 -26.49 -15.06 12.48
N GLU A 205 -27.35 -14.59 11.58
CA GLU A 205 -28.47 -15.35 11.01
C GLU A 205 -28.05 -16.27 9.86
N LYS A 206 -26.79 -16.17 9.40
CA LYS A 206 -26.28 -16.82 8.18
C LYS A 206 -27.15 -16.55 6.95
N ASN A 207 -27.60 -15.30 6.80
CA ASN A 207 -28.51 -14.87 5.75
C ASN A 207 -28.02 -13.60 5.04
N SER A 208 -27.67 -13.71 3.75
CA SER A 208 -27.14 -12.60 2.95
C SER A 208 -28.18 -11.80 2.17
N LEU A 209 -29.48 -12.16 2.22
CA LEU A 209 -30.50 -11.65 1.29
C LEU A 209 -30.71 -10.12 1.36
N ASN A 210 -30.41 -9.50 2.50
CA ASN A 210 -30.61 -8.07 2.70
C ASN A 210 -29.33 -7.24 2.52
N LEU A 211 -28.21 -7.84 2.11
CA LEU A 211 -26.92 -7.15 2.00
C LEU A 211 -26.77 -6.34 0.70
N GLY A 212 -27.73 -6.47 -0.21
CA GLY A 212 -27.75 -5.80 -1.51
C GLY A 212 -26.62 -6.22 -2.46
N LYS A 213 -26.67 -5.72 -3.70
CA LYS A 213 -25.75 -6.13 -4.78
C LYS A 213 -24.30 -5.70 -4.49
N CYS A 214 -23.39 -6.66 -4.66
CA CYS A 214 -21.95 -6.42 -4.56
C CYS A 214 -21.44 -5.52 -5.71
N ARG A 215 -20.48 -4.65 -5.41
CA ARG A 215 -19.73 -3.86 -6.41
C ARG A 215 -19.14 -4.69 -7.55
N TYR A 216 -18.69 -5.91 -7.27
CA TYR A 216 -18.01 -6.78 -8.23
C TYR A 216 -18.98 -7.71 -8.98
N HIS A 217 -20.29 -7.59 -8.75
CA HIS A 217 -21.28 -8.37 -9.48
C HIS A 217 -21.17 -8.09 -11.00
N ASN A 218 -21.05 -9.15 -11.80
CA ASN A 218 -20.75 -9.10 -13.24
C ASN A 218 -19.40 -8.42 -13.60
N ASN A 219 -18.52 -8.23 -12.62
CA ASN A 219 -17.18 -7.69 -12.81
C ASN A 219 -16.17 -8.55 -12.03
N GLU A 220 -16.04 -9.81 -12.46
CA GLU A 220 -15.03 -10.78 -12.01
C GLU A 220 -15.10 -11.19 -10.53
N CYS A 221 -16.26 -11.01 -9.87
CA CYS A 221 -16.50 -11.47 -8.50
C CYS A 221 -16.18 -12.96 -8.32
N GLN A 222 -15.35 -13.28 -7.32
CA GLN A 222 -14.94 -14.66 -7.10
C GLN A 222 -16.06 -15.60 -6.64
N PHE A 223 -17.13 -15.07 -6.05
CA PHE A 223 -18.24 -15.86 -5.54
C PHE A 223 -19.33 -16.13 -6.58
N GLN A 224 -19.29 -15.43 -7.72
CA GLN A 224 -20.23 -15.61 -8.82
C GLN A 224 -19.93 -16.92 -9.57
N GLY A 225 -18.65 -17.17 -9.88
CA GLY A 225 -18.22 -18.40 -10.58
C GLY A 225 -18.38 -19.69 -9.76
N THR A 226 -18.50 -19.58 -8.43
CA THR A 226 -18.69 -20.72 -7.52
C THR A 226 -20.17 -20.99 -7.18
N ASN A 227 -21.11 -20.22 -7.75
CA ASN A 227 -22.54 -20.29 -7.45
C ASN A 227 -22.87 -20.19 -5.94
N MET A 228 -22.06 -19.44 -5.19
CA MET A 228 -22.23 -19.26 -3.74
C MET A 228 -23.03 -18.01 -3.41
N CYS A 229 -22.74 -16.90 -4.10
CA CYS A 229 -23.55 -15.69 -3.99
C CYS A 229 -24.66 -15.71 -5.04
N HIS A 230 -25.92 -15.53 -4.62
CA HIS A 230 -27.03 -15.18 -5.50
C HIS A 230 -27.17 -13.66 -5.65
N CYS A 231 -26.05 -13.00 -5.94
CA CYS A 231 -25.94 -11.54 -6.00
C CYS A 231 -26.90 -10.93 -7.04
N GLU A 232 -27.25 -11.67 -8.09
CA GLU A 232 -28.23 -11.32 -9.10
C GLU A 232 -29.65 -11.12 -8.55
N LYS A 233 -30.00 -11.83 -7.46
CA LYS A 233 -31.31 -11.78 -6.79
C LYS A 233 -31.40 -10.71 -5.71
N LEU A 234 -30.28 -10.11 -5.32
CA LEU A 234 -30.24 -9.05 -4.31
C LEU A 234 -30.69 -7.73 -4.94
N GLU A 235 -31.34 -6.86 -4.18
CA GLU A 235 -31.60 -5.49 -4.62
C GLU A 235 -30.33 -4.64 -4.59
N SER A 236 -30.27 -3.56 -5.36
CA SER A 236 -29.17 -2.60 -5.24
C SER A 236 -29.17 -1.99 -3.83
N LEU A 237 -27.99 -1.78 -3.25
CA LEU A 237 -27.87 -1.05 -1.99
C LEU A 237 -28.47 0.35 -2.15
N SER A 238 -29.46 0.70 -1.32
CA SER A 238 -30.02 2.07 -1.33
C SER A 238 -28.91 3.09 -1.03
N THR A 239 -28.89 4.13 -1.86
CA THR A 239 -28.00 5.28 -1.77
C THR A 239 -28.74 6.55 -1.32
N ASP A 240 -30.03 6.46 -0.98
CA ASP A 240 -30.87 7.63 -0.70
C ASP A 240 -30.35 8.44 0.49
N GLN A 241 -29.97 7.76 1.58
CA GLN A 241 -29.39 8.40 2.75
C GLN A 241 -28.03 9.04 2.45
N LEU A 242 -27.23 8.42 1.56
CA LEU A 242 -25.95 8.98 1.11
C LEU A 242 -26.20 10.27 0.34
N MET A 243 -27.06 10.24 -0.68
CA MET A 243 -27.37 11.38 -1.53
C MET A 243 -27.97 12.55 -0.76
N GLN A 244 -28.72 12.29 0.31
CA GLN A 244 -29.26 13.33 1.18
C GLN A 244 -28.25 13.96 2.14
N GLY A 245 -27.07 13.34 2.33
CA GLY A 245 -26.04 13.81 3.25
C GLY A 245 -24.80 14.37 2.56
N ILE A 246 -24.80 14.43 1.23
CA ILE A 246 -23.68 14.94 0.44
C ILE A 246 -24.15 15.88 -0.69
N GLU A 247 -23.21 16.68 -1.17
CA GLU A 247 -23.27 17.34 -2.46
C GLU A 247 -22.04 16.88 -3.26
N LEU A 248 -22.27 16.33 -4.46
CA LEU A 248 -21.23 15.83 -5.35
C LEU A 248 -21.18 16.67 -6.61
N THR A 249 -20.01 17.24 -6.92
CA THR A 249 -19.80 18.05 -8.12
C THR A 249 -18.50 17.69 -8.82
N LEU A 250 -18.47 17.80 -10.15
CA LEU A 250 -17.23 17.73 -10.91
C LEU A 250 -16.42 18.99 -10.59
N ASP A 251 -15.15 18.84 -10.23
CA ASP A 251 -14.25 19.94 -9.91
C ASP A 251 -13.17 20.04 -11.00
N GLU A 252 -13.46 20.83 -12.04
CA GLU A 252 -12.55 21.04 -13.17
C GLU A 252 -11.26 21.76 -12.75
N GLU A 253 -11.32 22.64 -11.74
CA GLU A 253 -10.16 23.36 -11.25
C GLU A 253 -9.21 22.41 -10.52
N MET A 254 -9.72 21.57 -9.62
CA MET A 254 -8.92 20.54 -8.95
C MET A 254 -8.40 19.51 -9.96
N THR A 255 -9.22 19.11 -10.93
CA THR A 255 -8.79 18.23 -12.03
C THR A 255 -7.58 18.82 -12.75
N LYS A 256 -7.66 20.09 -13.16
CA LYS A 256 -6.55 20.78 -13.82
C LYS A 256 -5.31 20.89 -12.94
N LYS A 257 -5.46 21.22 -11.64
CA LYS A 257 -4.34 21.28 -10.68
C LYS A 257 -3.62 19.94 -10.55
N LEU A 258 -4.39 18.85 -10.40
CA LEU A 258 -3.84 17.50 -10.32
C LEU A 258 -3.13 17.14 -11.64
N GLU A 259 -3.71 17.46 -12.79
CA GLU A 259 -3.11 17.24 -14.10
C GLU A 259 -1.81 18.04 -14.31
N GLU A 260 -1.74 19.29 -13.85
CA GLU A 260 -0.53 20.10 -13.92
C GLU A 260 0.60 19.51 -13.06
N ILE A 261 0.28 19.09 -11.84
CA ILE A 261 1.22 18.45 -10.91
C ILE A 261 1.71 17.12 -11.51
N ARG A 262 0.77 16.32 -12.01
CA ARG A 262 1.02 15.06 -12.68
C ARG A 262 1.91 15.25 -13.91
N THR A 263 1.62 16.23 -14.76
CA THR A 263 2.40 16.49 -15.99
C THR A 263 3.80 17.01 -15.66
N LYS A 264 3.95 17.92 -14.68
CA LYS A 264 5.27 18.34 -14.18
C LYS A 264 6.09 17.16 -13.65
N PHE A 265 5.41 16.17 -13.08
CA PHE A 265 6.03 14.95 -12.59
C PHE A 265 6.39 13.95 -13.71
N TYR A 266 5.47 13.67 -14.64
CA TYR A 266 5.67 12.70 -15.73
C TYR A 266 6.47 13.21 -16.92
N SER A 267 6.57 14.53 -17.12
CA SER A 267 7.38 15.14 -18.20
C SER A 267 8.88 14.89 -18.07
N SER A 268 9.35 14.11 -17.08
CA SER A 268 10.78 13.79 -16.98
C SER A 268 11.20 12.40 -16.47
N LYS A 269 10.35 11.51 -15.89
CA LYS A 269 10.88 10.34 -15.13
C LYS A 269 10.04 9.06 -15.21
N LYS A 270 10.67 7.95 -15.65
CA LYS A 270 10.23 6.57 -15.37
C LYS A 270 10.70 6.20 -13.95
N PHE A 271 9.84 5.55 -13.17
CA PHE A 271 10.17 5.14 -11.79
C PHE A 271 10.52 3.66 -11.70
N TYR A 272 11.48 3.35 -10.83
CA TYR A 272 11.95 1.99 -10.61
C TYR A 272 11.88 1.67 -9.12
N SER A 273 11.19 0.59 -8.76
CA SER A 273 11.19 0.07 -7.39
C SER A 273 12.54 -0.58 -7.06
N THR A 274 12.83 -0.78 -5.77
CA THR A 274 13.99 -1.57 -5.32
C THR A 274 14.02 -2.98 -5.93
N LEU A 275 12.86 -3.58 -6.19
CA LEU A 275 12.77 -4.86 -6.88
C LEU A 275 13.23 -4.74 -8.34
N ASN A 276 12.89 -3.66 -9.05
CA ASN A 276 13.39 -3.44 -10.41
C ASN A 276 14.92 -3.29 -10.44
N ILE A 277 15.51 -2.71 -9.39
CA ILE A 277 16.97 -2.60 -9.27
C ILE A 277 17.63 -3.95 -8.94
N ILE A 278 16.98 -4.78 -8.11
CA ILE A 278 17.48 -6.09 -7.72
C ILE A 278 17.31 -7.13 -8.85
N THR A 279 16.23 -7.04 -9.63
CA THR A 279 15.92 -7.95 -10.74
C THR A 279 15.69 -7.21 -12.06
N PRO A 280 16.70 -6.48 -12.58
CA PRO A 280 16.49 -5.57 -13.71
C PRO A 280 16.21 -6.31 -15.03
N ARG A 281 16.78 -7.50 -15.24
CA ARG A 281 16.46 -8.34 -16.40
C ARG A 281 15.00 -8.78 -16.44
N LYS A 282 14.41 -9.10 -15.27
CA LYS A 282 12.99 -9.51 -15.19
C LYS A 282 12.06 -8.34 -15.49
N HIS A 283 12.43 -7.13 -15.08
CA HIS A 283 11.65 -5.92 -15.35
C HIS A 283 11.45 -5.66 -16.86
N LYS A 284 12.44 -5.97 -17.70
CA LYS A 284 12.39 -5.78 -19.16
C LYS A 284 11.30 -6.60 -19.87
N PHE A 285 10.92 -7.75 -19.33
CA PHE A 285 9.94 -8.62 -19.98
C PHE A 285 8.49 -8.26 -19.66
N ASP A 286 8.26 -7.18 -18.90
CA ASP A 286 6.96 -6.69 -18.45
C ASP A 286 5.99 -7.81 -18.09
N VAL A 287 6.52 -8.87 -17.49
CA VAL A 287 5.66 -9.97 -17.08
C VAL A 287 5.06 -9.49 -15.79
N LYS A 288 3.76 -9.17 -15.88
CA LYS A 288 2.76 -9.26 -14.82
C LYS A 288 2.73 -10.69 -14.26
N SER A 289 3.91 -11.25 -13.93
CA SER A 289 4.08 -12.62 -13.49
C SER A 289 3.45 -12.66 -12.13
N GLU A 290 2.28 -13.29 -12.07
CA GLU A 290 1.69 -14.04 -10.96
C GLU A 290 2.43 -13.93 -9.63
N TRP A 291 2.62 -12.71 -9.14
CA TRP A 291 3.01 -12.47 -7.79
C TRP A 291 1.71 -12.61 -7.05
N ASN A 292 1.40 -13.83 -6.61
CA ASN A 292 0.24 -14.06 -5.78
C ASN A 292 0.62 -13.50 -4.40
N PRO A 293 0.15 -12.30 -4.01
CA PRO A 293 0.46 -11.76 -2.70
C PRO A 293 0.01 -12.79 -1.66
N ASP A 294 0.96 -13.24 -0.85
CA ASP A 294 0.65 -14.04 0.32
C ASP A 294 -0.12 -13.13 1.28
N LYS A 295 -1.45 -13.22 1.21
CA LYS A 295 -2.39 -12.34 1.94
C LYS A 295 -2.09 -12.33 3.44
N GLU A 296 -1.67 -13.46 4.00
CA GLU A 296 -1.33 -13.59 5.41
C GLU A 296 -0.04 -12.84 5.74
N LYS A 297 0.99 -12.95 4.87
CA LYS A 297 2.21 -12.13 5.00
C LYS A 297 1.89 -10.64 4.92
N ASP A 298 1.02 -10.21 4.00
CA ASP A 298 0.71 -8.80 3.80
C ASP A 298 -0.17 -8.22 4.92
N GLN A 299 -1.14 -8.98 5.42
CA GLN A 299 -1.89 -8.63 6.63
C GLN A 299 -0.95 -8.46 7.84
N SER A 300 0.00 -9.39 8.01
CA SER A 300 0.97 -9.34 9.10
C SER A 300 1.92 -8.15 8.99
N LYS A 301 2.41 -7.83 7.78
CA LYS A 301 3.21 -6.61 7.54
C LYS A 301 2.41 -5.35 7.84
N SER A 302 1.15 -5.30 7.41
CA SER A 302 0.25 -4.17 7.67
C SER A 302 0.03 -3.98 9.18
N TYR A 303 -0.27 -5.06 9.89
CA TYR A 303 -0.41 -5.07 11.34
C TYR A 303 0.85 -4.56 12.05
N LEU A 304 2.02 -5.10 11.71
CA LEU A 304 3.29 -4.62 12.24
C LEU A 304 3.55 -3.14 11.92
N GLY A 305 3.23 -2.70 10.69
CA GLY A 305 3.30 -1.29 10.30
C GLY A 305 2.44 -0.38 11.17
N THR A 306 1.22 -0.81 11.53
CA THR A 306 0.35 -0.09 12.47
C THR A 306 0.96 0.00 13.88
N LEU A 307 1.60 -1.07 14.36
CA LEU A 307 2.26 -1.08 15.65
C LEU A 307 3.48 -0.13 15.69
N ILE A 308 4.29 -0.13 14.63
CA ILE A 308 5.44 0.78 14.48
C ILE A 308 4.98 2.24 14.53
N LYS A 309 3.87 2.60 13.86
CA LYS A 309 3.30 3.97 13.91
C LYS A 309 2.87 4.43 15.33
N LYS A 310 2.68 3.48 16.26
CA LYS A 310 2.33 3.76 17.68
C LYS A 310 3.55 3.86 18.59
N LEU A 311 4.75 3.60 18.09
CA LEU A 311 5.99 3.80 18.83
C LEU A 311 6.32 5.30 18.92
N PRO A 312 7.08 5.73 19.94
CA PRO A 312 7.52 7.12 20.09
C PRO A 312 8.67 7.46 19.12
N ILE A 313 8.48 7.19 17.83
CA ILE A 313 9.50 7.32 16.77
C ILE A 313 9.08 8.27 15.63
N LYS A 314 8.16 9.19 15.94
CA LYS A 314 7.50 10.05 14.96
C LYS A 314 8.43 11.15 14.45
N LEU A 315 8.35 11.43 13.16
CA LEU A 315 9.00 12.58 12.54
C LEU A 315 8.12 13.83 12.58
N SER A 316 8.75 14.98 12.81
CA SER A 316 8.16 16.30 12.58
C SER A 316 7.94 16.57 11.08
N SER A 317 7.09 17.55 10.75
CA SER A 317 6.85 17.94 9.35
C SER A 317 8.13 18.45 8.67
N GLU A 318 8.96 19.19 9.39
CA GLU A 318 10.24 19.71 8.90
C GLU A 318 11.23 18.58 8.59
N GLU A 319 11.35 17.60 9.48
CA GLU A 319 12.17 16.41 9.25
C GLU A 319 11.69 15.63 8.03
N ARG A 320 10.37 15.51 7.84
CA ARG A 320 9.82 14.83 6.68
C ARG A 320 10.20 15.51 5.38
N ASN A 321 10.05 16.84 5.34
CA ASN A 321 10.41 17.66 4.19
C ASN A 321 11.91 17.59 3.90
N LYS A 322 12.76 17.67 4.93
CA LYS A 322 14.22 17.53 4.81
C LYS A 322 14.61 16.18 4.20
N ILE A 323 14.00 15.08 4.66
CA ILE A 323 14.25 13.74 4.12
C ILE A 323 13.77 13.66 2.67
N PHE A 324 12.55 14.11 2.38
CA PHE A 324 11.98 14.08 1.03
C PHE A 324 12.85 14.81 0.01
N ASN A 325 13.41 15.96 0.41
CA ASN A 325 14.30 16.78 -0.41
C ASN A 325 15.75 16.27 -0.47
N SER A 326 16.14 15.32 0.40
CA SER A 326 17.48 14.74 0.43
C SER A 326 17.70 13.55 -0.53
N ARG A 327 16.69 13.21 -1.35
CA ARG A 327 16.79 12.10 -2.31
C ARG A 327 17.85 12.36 -3.36
N ILE A 328 18.70 11.35 -3.58
CA ILE A 328 19.81 11.38 -4.51
C ILE A 328 19.35 11.06 -5.93
N ASP A 329 18.44 10.11 -6.10
CA ASP A 329 17.76 9.80 -7.36
C ASP A 329 16.25 9.70 -7.12
N ASP A 330 15.51 10.61 -7.73
CA ASP A 330 14.06 10.69 -7.58
C ASP A 330 13.31 9.70 -8.48
N ARG A 331 13.99 9.03 -9.43
CA ARG A 331 13.42 7.92 -10.20
C ARG A 331 13.31 6.64 -9.38
N LEU A 332 14.08 6.51 -8.29
CA LEU A 332 13.97 5.35 -7.41
C LEU A 332 12.70 5.47 -6.54
N TYR A 333 11.73 4.60 -6.78
CA TYR A 333 10.59 4.45 -5.90
C TYR A 333 10.95 3.66 -4.64
N THR A 334 10.73 4.30 -3.51
CA THR A 334 10.82 3.70 -2.19
C THR A 334 9.63 4.12 -1.34
N ALA A 335 9.05 3.18 -0.58
CA ALA A 335 8.04 3.51 0.40
C ALA A 335 8.65 4.45 1.46
N TYR A 336 7.97 5.56 1.75
CA TYR A 336 8.43 6.51 2.76
C TYR A 336 8.23 5.93 4.16
N ARG A 337 9.27 5.29 4.69
CA ARG A 337 9.27 4.62 5.99
C ARG A 337 10.49 5.03 6.77
N TRP A 338 10.27 5.93 7.72
CA TRP A 338 11.31 6.56 8.50
C TRP A 338 10.97 6.61 9.97
N ALA A 339 11.96 6.35 10.81
CA ALA A 339 11.85 6.34 12.26
C ALA A 339 12.84 7.33 12.84
N ASN A 340 12.37 8.21 13.71
CA ASN A 340 13.24 9.02 14.56
C ASN A 340 13.43 8.26 15.88
N LEU A 341 14.63 7.73 16.15
CA LEU A 341 14.89 7.09 17.44
C LEU A 341 15.33 8.17 18.43
N ASN A 342 14.41 8.60 19.29
CA ASN A 342 14.73 9.47 20.41
C ASN A 342 15.61 8.70 21.40
N ASP A 343 16.93 8.85 21.29
CA ASP A 343 17.84 8.46 22.35
C ASP A 343 18.01 9.62 23.32
N SER A 344 18.02 9.32 24.62
CA SER A 344 17.94 10.31 25.70
C SER A 344 19.22 11.14 25.90
N THR A 345 20.24 11.00 25.04
CA THR A 345 21.60 11.47 25.34
C THR A 345 22.30 12.33 24.28
N ASP A 346 21.70 12.68 23.14
CA ASP A 346 22.38 13.54 22.14
C ASP A 346 21.47 14.56 21.42
N GLN A 347 22.05 15.72 21.08
CA GLN A 347 21.38 16.89 20.49
C GLN A 347 21.04 16.77 18.98
N GLU A 348 21.37 15.65 18.32
CA GLU A 348 20.88 15.32 16.97
C GLU A 348 20.36 13.87 16.95
N PHE A 349 19.05 13.69 16.88
CA PHE A 349 18.44 12.37 16.88
C PHE A 349 18.69 11.63 15.55
N PRO A 350 19.17 10.37 15.58
CA PRO A 350 19.41 9.63 14.35
C PRO A 350 18.07 9.20 13.71
N ILE A 351 17.83 9.70 12.49
CA ILE A 351 16.68 9.34 11.66
C ILE A 351 17.05 8.21 10.70
N PHE A 352 16.34 7.09 10.82
CA PHE A 352 16.61 5.86 10.08
C PHE A 352 15.51 5.55 9.05
N PRO A 353 15.88 5.14 7.82
CA PRO A 353 14.95 4.44 6.96
C PRO A 353 14.67 3.05 7.53
N TYR A 354 13.47 2.52 7.32
CA TYR A 354 13.13 1.18 7.78
C TYR A 354 12.30 0.33 6.81
N LEU A 355 12.47 -0.99 6.92
CA LEU A 355 11.65 -1.99 6.23
C LEU A 355 10.75 -2.75 7.21
N VAL A 356 9.61 -3.23 6.69
CA VAL A 356 8.67 -4.09 7.41
C VAL A 356 8.50 -5.37 6.61
N LYS A 357 8.80 -6.51 7.23
CA LYS A 357 8.79 -7.84 6.62
C LYS A 357 8.00 -8.81 7.49
N SER A 358 7.45 -9.85 6.87
CA SER A 358 6.80 -10.97 7.54
C SER A 358 7.51 -12.26 7.15
N ASN A 359 7.72 -13.13 8.13
CA ASN A 359 8.30 -14.45 7.95
C ASN A 359 7.36 -15.51 8.53
N MET A 360 6.81 -16.35 7.65
CA MET A 360 5.89 -17.43 8.03
C MET A 360 6.64 -18.67 8.56
N SER A 361 7.97 -18.65 8.56
CA SER A 361 8.76 -19.77 9.08
C SER A 361 8.59 -19.91 10.60
N ASN A 362 8.58 -21.17 11.05
CA ASN A 362 8.71 -21.53 12.46
C ASN A 362 10.17 -21.42 12.96
N SER A 363 11.13 -21.06 12.10
CA SER A 363 12.51 -20.75 12.51
C SER A 363 12.71 -19.24 12.66
N ILE A 364 13.26 -18.83 13.80
CA ILE A 364 13.68 -17.44 14.02
C ILE A 364 15.03 -17.25 13.35
N GLN A 365 15.16 -16.20 12.56
CA GLN A 365 16.42 -15.89 11.89
C GLN A 365 17.36 -15.15 12.86
N THR A 366 18.63 -15.53 12.85
CA THR A 366 19.69 -14.82 13.56
C THR A 366 20.19 -13.60 12.77
N ARG A 367 19.95 -13.59 11.45
CA ARG A 367 20.30 -12.51 10.53
C ARG A 367 19.17 -12.33 9.51
N PRO A 368 18.83 -11.10 9.10
CA PRO A 368 17.86 -10.86 8.04
C PRO A 368 18.26 -11.56 6.73
N ASN A 369 17.26 -11.94 5.93
CA ASN A 369 17.46 -12.44 4.58
C ASN A 369 18.33 -11.44 3.76
N PRO A 370 19.32 -11.90 2.97
CA PRO A 370 20.16 -11.06 2.12
C PRO A 370 19.39 -10.10 1.20
N TYR A 371 18.20 -10.50 0.75
CA TYR A 371 17.28 -9.65 -0.01
C TYR A 371 16.81 -8.43 0.80
N PHE A 372 16.46 -8.62 2.08
CA PHE A 372 16.05 -7.50 2.94
C PHE A 372 17.21 -6.54 3.22
N LEU A 373 18.43 -7.09 3.35
CA LEU A 373 19.65 -6.28 3.48
C LEU A 373 19.91 -5.46 2.21
N ALA A 374 19.74 -6.05 1.03
CA ALA A 374 19.89 -5.35 -0.24
C ALA A 374 18.84 -4.25 -0.43
N GLU A 375 17.56 -4.56 -0.19
CA GLU A 375 16.45 -3.61 -0.31
C GLU A 375 16.63 -2.41 0.63
N LEU A 376 17.04 -2.65 1.88
CA LEU A 376 17.31 -1.57 2.83
C LEU A 376 18.55 -0.78 2.44
N GLY A 377 19.60 -1.42 1.91
CA GLY A 377 20.82 -0.74 1.49
C GLY A 377 20.58 0.19 0.29
N ILE A 378 19.80 -0.25 -0.70
CA ILE A 378 19.36 0.58 -1.82
C ILE A 378 18.55 1.78 -1.30
N LEU A 379 17.57 1.53 -0.42
CA LEU A 379 16.78 2.58 0.23
C LEU A 379 17.67 3.58 0.96
N ALA A 380 18.53 3.11 1.86
CA ALA A 380 19.40 3.96 2.66
C ALA A 380 20.36 4.78 1.78
N SER A 381 20.89 4.17 0.71
CA SER A 381 21.80 4.84 -0.21
C SER A 381 21.17 5.99 -0.96
N ASN A 382 19.89 5.89 -1.31
CA ASN A 382 19.18 6.94 -2.03
C ASN A 382 18.97 8.22 -1.19
N TYR A 383 19.23 8.16 0.11
CA TYR A 383 19.13 9.31 1.02
C TYR A 383 20.45 9.56 1.76
N GLY A 384 21.55 8.96 1.30
CA GLY A 384 22.88 9.10 1.91
C GLY A 384 22.97 8.58 3.35
N LYS A 385 22.09 7.65 3.76
CA LYS A 385 22.07 7.09 5.11
C LYS A 385 22.93 5.84 5.19
N THR A 386 23.82 5.79 6.17
CA THR A 386 24.67 4.61 6.41
C THR A 386 24.02 3.57 7.30
N LYS A 387 22.87 3.88 7.91
CA LYS A 387 22.16 2.98 8.82
C LYS A 387 20.68 2.87 8.46
N GLY A 388 20.06 1.77 8.86
CA GLY A 388 18.62 1.56 8.73
C GLY A 388 18.11 0.41 9.59
N LEU A 389 16.79 0.25 9.65
CA LEU A 389 16.12 -0.76 10.48
C LEU A 389 15.36 -1.79 9.64
N ILE A 390 15.36 -3.05 10.05
CA ILE A 390 14.50 -4.10 9.49
C ILE A 390 13.63 -4.67 10.61
N PHE A 391 12.33 -4.43 10.52
CA PHE A 391 11.33 -5.02 11.39
C PHE A 391 10.78 -6.31 10.75
N ILE A 392 10.83 -7.43 11.46
CA ILE A 392 10.34 -8.73 10.99
C ILE A 392 9.32 -9.27 11.99
N ILE A 393 8.10 -9.52 11.54
CA ILE A 393 7.07 -10.24 12.31
C ILE A 393 7.05 -11.72 11.93
N TYR A 394 6.84 -12.59 12.92
CA TYR A 394 6.69 -14.04 12.80
C TYR A 394 5.27 -14.43 13.26
N PRO A 395 4.28 -14.45 12.35
CA PRO A 395 2.88 -14.71 12.70
C PRO A 395 2.70 -16.08 13.39
N ASN A 396 3.38 -17.10 12.87
CA ASN A 396 3.36 -18.48 13.40
C ASN A 396 4.08 -18.65 14.75
N LYS A 397 4.61 -17.57 15.33
CA LYS A 397 5.20 -17.53 16.67
C LYS A 397 4.53 -16.48 17.54
N ASP A 398 3.21 -16.54 17.64
CA ASP A 398 2.41 -15.61 18.44
C ASP A 398 2.64 -14.13 18.11
N ASN A 399 2.92 -13.85 16.84
CA ASN A 399 3.33 -12.53 16.34
C ASN A 399 4.66 -12.03 16.93
N PHE A 400 5.61 -12.90 17.24
CA PHE A 400 6.96 -12.51 17.67
C PHE A 400 7.59 -11.53 16.68
N VAL A 401 8.30 -10.50 17.18
CA VAL A 401 8.92 -9.47 16.35
C VAL A 401 10.41 -9.40 16.62
N GLN A 402 11.19 -9.30 15.55
CA GLN A 402 12.60 -8.92 15.60
C GLN A 402 12.82 -7.57 14.94
N VAL A 403 13.76 -6.81 15.49
CA VAL A 403 14.22 -5.55 14.91
C VAL A 403 15.72 -5.64 14.76
N PHE A 404 16.21 -5.41 13.54
CA PHE A 404 17.64 -5.40 13.25
C PHE A 404 18.06 -3.99 12.84
N GLU A 405 19.14 -3.48 13.44
CA GLU A 405 19.84 -2.30 12.95
C GLU A 405 20.99 -2.75 12.05
N ILE A 406 21.00 -2.21 10.83
CA ILE A 406 21.98 -2.51 9.81
C ILE A 406 22.84 -1.28 9.57
N THR A 407 24.16 -1.46 9.58
CA THR A 407 25.11 -0.41 9.16
C THR A 407 25.76 -0.84 7.85
N TYR A 408 25.80 0.08 6.89
CA TYR A 408 26.42 -0.08 5.58
C TYR A 408 27.71 0.74 5.52
N LYS A 409 28.76 0.12 4.98
CA LYS A 409 29.93 0.81 4.42
C LYS A 409 29.67 1.08 2.92
N GLY A 410 30.38 2.03 2.33
CA GLY A 410 30.32 2.25 0.88
C GLY A 410 28.95 2.74 0.35
N ILE A 411 28.28 3.65 1.08
CA ILE A 411 26.93 4.09 0.71
C ILE A 411 26.89 4.83 -0.65
N LYS A 412 27.99 5.50 -1.02
CA LYS A 412 28.12 6.21 -2.29
C LYS A 412 28.22 5.24 -3.46
N GLU A 413 28.86 4.10 -3.24
CA GLU A 413 29.05 3.01 -4.19
C GLU A 413 27.74 2.28 -4.44
N ILE A 414 26.95 2.01 -3.39
CA ILE A 414 25.56 1.50 -3.53
C ILE A 414 24.71 2.48 -4.33
N SER A 415 24.79 3.77 -4.03
CA SER A 415 24.03 4.80 -4.75
C SER A 415 24.44 4.90 -6.23
N ALA A 416 25.74 4.85 -6.52
CA ALA A 416 26.26 4.89 -7.89
C ALA A 416 25.79 3.69 -8.71
N LYS A 417 25.90 2.47 -8.18
CA LYS A 417 25.44 1.23 -8.86
C LYS A 417 23.92 1.22 -9.05
N THR A 418 23.17 1.74 -8.07
CA THR A 418 21.71 1.92 -8.20
C THR A 418 21.37 2.86 -9.35
N ARG A 419 22.06 4.01 -9.45
CA ARG A 419 21.86 4.98 -10.53
C ARG A 419 22.22 4.40 -11.89
N GLU A 420 23.34 3.68 -11.99
CA GLU A 420 23.76 3.01 -13.22
C GLU A 420 22.66 2.07 -13.76
N ILE A 421 22.07 1.25 -12.88
CA ILE A 421 20.97 0.35 -13.25
C ILE A 421 19.73 1.17 -13.68
N ILE A 422 19.36 2.22 -12.95
CA ILE A 422 18.23 3.10 -13.31
C ILE A 422 18.45 3.74 -14.69
N ASP A 423 19.65 4.27 -14.95
CA ASP A 423 20.00 4.90 -16.22
C ASP A 423 19.89 3.89 -17.36
N PHE A 424 20.37 2.66 -17.15
CA PHE A 424 20.25 1.60 -18.13
C PHE A 424 18.78 1.24 -18.41
N LEU A 425 17.97 1.05 -17.37
CA LEU A 425 16.54 0.77 -17.51
C LEU A 425 15.79 1.93 -18.18
N GLY A 426 16.26 3.17 -18.02
CA GLY A 426 15.70 4.39 -18.59
C GLY A 426 15.93 4.54 -20.09
N LYS A 427 17.11 4.14 -20.58
CA LYS A 427 17.52 4.28 -21.99
C LYS A 427 16.71 3.44 -22.97
N GLY A 428 15.97 2.43 -22.50
CA GLY A 428 15.17 1.57 -23.37
C GLY A 428 15.98 0.55 -24.18
N ASP A 429 17.29 0.45 -23.94
CA ASP A 429 18.21 -0.40 -24.71
C ASP A 429 17.86 -1.92 -24.63
N ASP A 430 17.93 -2.63 -25.76
CA ASP A 430 17.52 -4.05 -25.85
C ASP A 430 18.60 -5.04 -25.39
N ASP A 431 19.80 -4.57 -25.04
CA ASP A 431 20.87 -5.43 -24.52
C ASP A 431 20.57 -5.87 -23.06
N LEU A 432 19.81 -6.95 -22.95
CA LEU A 432 19.50 -7.62 -21.69
C LEU A 432 20.75 -8.04 -20.91
N PHE A 433 21.85 -8.37 -21.58
CA PHE A 433 23.04 -8.92 -20.95
C PHE A 433 23.92 -7.85 -20.30
N ALA A 434 23.75 -6.59 -20.70
CA ALA A 434 24.32 -5.44 -20.01
C ALA A 434 23.68 -5.17 -18.65
N LEU A 435 22.51 -5.74 -18.34
CA LEU A 435 21.93 -5.72 -16.99
C LEU A 435 22.47 -6.86 -16.11
N PRO A 436 22.59 -6.67 -14.78
CA PRO A 436 23.02 -7.73 -13.90
C PRO A 436 21.97 -8.86 -13.83
N PRO A 437 22.41 -10.12 -13.71
CA PRO A 437 21.50 -11.25 -13.54
C PRO A 437 20.76 -11.15 -12.21
N CYS A 438 19.63 -11.84 -12.12
CA CYS A 438 18.94 -12.00 -10.84
C CYS A 438 19.78 -12.88 -9.88
N PRO A 439 19.56 -12.80 -8.56
CA PRO A 439 20.20 -13.67 -7.58
C PRO A 439 19.83 -15.15 -7.77
N SER A 440 20.76 -16.07 -7.47
CA SER A 440 20.60 -17.51 -7.71
C SER A 440 19.36 -18.13 -7.03
N PHE A 441 19.03 -17.72 -5.81
CA PHE A 441 17.84 -18.20 -5.09
C PHE A 441 16.51 -17.70 -5.69
N MET A 442 16.55 -16.73 -6.60
CA MET A 442 15.38 -16.25 -7.35
C MET A 442 15.30 -16.86 -8.76
N ASN A 443 16.20 -17.80 -9.08
CA ASN A 443 16.51 -18.26 -10.43
C ASN A 443 16.55 -19.79 -10.53
N ASP A 444 15.46 -20.46 -10.15
CA ASP A 444 15.30 -21.86 -10.48
C ASP A 444 14.20 -22.05 -11.56
N ASN A 445 14.40 -23.03 -12.42
CA ASN A 445 13.50 -23.33 -13.55
C ASN A 445 12.13 -23.88 -13.09
N GLY A 446 11.99 -24.28 -11.82
CA GLY A 446 10.74 -24.78 -11.26
C GLY A 446 9.85 -23.66 -10.68
N THR A 447 10.43 -22.53 -10.28
CA THR A 447 9.73 -21.45 -9.58
C THR A 447 9.66 -20.14 -10.36
N CYS A 448 10.57 -19.90 -11.32
CA CYS A 448 10.57 -18.66 -12.08
C CYS A 448 10.13 -18.86 -13.53
N PRO A 449 8.93 -18.38 -13.93
CA PRO A 449 8.40 -18.55 -15.29
C PRO A 449 9.16 -17.72 -16.35
N LEU A 450 10.13 -16.90 -15.93
CA LEU A 450 10.92 -16.03 -16.79
C LEU A 450 12.32 -16.56 -17.08
N MET A 451 12.68 -17.71 -16.53
CA MET A 451 14.06 -18.22 -16.60
C MET A 451 14.55 -18.39 -18.04
N GLU A 452 13.71 -18.96 -18.91
CA GLU A 452 14.03 -19.20 -20.32
C GLU A 452 14.10 -17.90 -21.15
N LYS A 453 13.49 -16.81 -20.65
CA LYS A 453 13.46 -15.50 -21.34
C LYS A 453 14.56 -14.57 -20.85
N CYS A 454 14.80 -14.53 -19.54
CA CYS A 454 15.68 -13.55 -18.91
C CYS A 454 17.13 -13.99 -18.75
N ASN A 455 17.46 -15.26 -19.05
CA ASN A 455 18.82 -15.83 -18.99
C ASN A 455 19.58 -15.47 -17.70
N SER A 456 18.89 -15.48 -16.54
CA SER A 456 19.49 -15.09 -15.25
C SER A 456 20.24 -16.25 -14.55
N ARG A 457 20.17 -17.48 -15.08
CA ARG A 457 20.83 -18.68 -14.51
C ARG A 457 22.34 -18.67 -14.68
N GLU A 458 22.80 -18.13 -15.80
CA GLU A 458 24.21 -18.13 -16.18
C GLU A 458 24.85 -16.82 -15.72
N GLY A 459 25.21 -16.79 -14.43
CA GLY A 459 26.31 -15.93 -14.03
C GLY A 459 27.52 -16.34 -14.87
N CYS A 460 28.11 -15.37 -15.57
CA CYS A 460 29.25 -15.50 -16.50
C CYS A 460 28.87 -15.84 -17.95
N GLY A 461 29.47 -15.09 -18.87
CA GLY A 461 29.12 -15.10 -20.28
C GLY A 461 29.26 -16.45 -20.96
N CYS A 462 28.20 -16.88 -21.60
CA CYS A 462 28.28 -17.62 -22.85
C CYS A 462 27.42 -16.85 -23.86
N VAL A 463 28.11 -16.13 -24.74
CA VAL A 463 27.66 -15.89 -26.10
C VAL A 463 27.24 -17.25 -26.67
N LYS A 464 26.07 -17.32 -27.31
CA LYS A 464 25.89 -18.29 -28.39
C LYS A 464 26.25 -17.60 -29.69
#